data_AF-A0A1F9HLD7-F1
#
_entry.id   AF-A0A1F9HLD7-F1
#
_cell.length_a   1.000
_cell.length_b   1.000
_cell.length_c   1.000
_cell.angle_alpha   90.00
_cell.angle_beta   90.00
_cell.angle_gamma   90.00
#
_symmetry.space_group_name_H-M   'P 1'
#
loop_
_entity.id
_entity.type
_entity.pdbx_description
1 polymer ?
#
loop_
_entity_poly.entity_id
_entity_poly.type
_entity_poly.pdbx_seq_one_letter_code
_entity_poly.pdbx_strand_id
1 'polypeptide(L)'
;MKKRKSKIEDQPIGELREISDLLPPPEKLAAVEETVKVTLTVDRGSLEFFKAMADKLGGKYQRMMREGLRGYAQRYAIRKS
;
A
#
# COMPACT_ATOMS: atom_id res chain seq x y z
N MET A 1 -3.92 -35.80 24.20
CA MET A 1 -4.92 -34.88 23.61
C MET A 1 -5.98 -34.54 24.65
N LYS A 2 -6.11 -33.27 25.06
CA LYS A 2 -7.33 -32.75 25.71
C LYS A 2 -7.53 -31.30 25.25
N LYS A 3 -8.49 -31.05 24.34
CA LYS A 3 -8.87 -29.70 23.91
C LYS A 3 -9.64 -29.03 25.05
N ARG A 4 -9.16 -27.89 25.53
CA ARG A 4 -9.89 -27.04 26.48
C ARG A 4 -10.96 -26.29 25.68
N LYS A 5 -12.24 -26.55 25.94
CA LYS A 5 -13.33 -25.75 25.40
C LYS A 5 -13.43 -24.48 26.25
N SER A 6 -13.04 -23.33 25.69
CA SER A 6 -13.33 -22.03 26.28
C SER A 6 -14.82 -21.75 26.14
N LYS A 7 -15.47 -21.46 27.27
CA LYS A 7 -16.89 -21.10 27.34
C LYS A 7 -17.00 -19.68 26.76
N ILE A 8 -17.54 -19.56 25.55
CA ILE A 8 -17.89 -18.27 24.97
C ILE A 8 -19.22 -17.92 25.63
N GLU A 9 -19.24 -16.87 26.44
CA GLU A 9 -20.47 -16.34 27.04
C GLU A 9 -21.28 -15.67 25.92
N ASP A 10 -22.51 -16.14 25.72
CA ASP A 10 -23.49 -15.57 24.78
C ASP A 10 -23.94 -14.20 25.28
N GLN A 11 -23.13 -13.18 25.01
CA GLN A 11 -23.54 -11.79 25.15
C GLN A 11 -24.43 -11.41 23.97
N PRO A 12 -25.50 -10.60 24.18
CA PRO A 12 -26.37 -10.20 23.09
C PRO A 12 -25.60 -9.31 22.11
N ILE A 13 -25.26 -9.89 20.96
CA ILE A 13 -24.71 -9.16 19.81
C ILE A 13 -25.83 -8.23 19.35
N GLY A 14 -25.59 -6.91 19.38
CA GLY A 14 -26.54 -5.91 18.87
C GLY A 14 -26.88 -6.14 17.38
N GLU A 15 -27.75 -5.30 16.81
CA GLU A 15 -28.22 -5.44 15.42
C GLU A 15 -27.08 -5.78 14.43
N LEU A 16 -27.03 -7.04 14.01
CA LEU A 16 -26.10 -7.51 12.99
C LEU A 16 -26.51 -6.88 11.67
N ARG A 17 -25.80 -5.82 11.28
CA ARG A 17 -25.89 -5.27 9.93
C ARG A 17 -25.07 -6.18 9.01
N GLU A 18 -25.75 -6.91 8.15
CA GLU A 18 -25.12 -7.77 7.14
C GLU A 18 -24.37 -6.88 6.14
N ILE A 19 -23.06 -6.74 6.35
CA ILE A 19 -22.17 -6.09 5.38
C ILE A 19 -21.89 -7.15 4.34
N SER A 20 -22.43 -6.98 3.12
CA SER A 20 -21.97 -7.76 1.97
C SER A 20 -20.47 -7.60 1.87
N ASP A 21 -19.72 -8.70 1.83
CA ASP A 21 -18.27 -8.74 1.65
C ASP A 21 -17.91 -8.07 0.31
N LEU A 22 -17.73 -6.74 0.32
CA LEU A 22 -17.42 -5.93 -0.85
C LEU A 22 -15.91 -5.84 -1.07
N LEU A 23 -15.17 -6.93 -0.80
CA LEU A 23 -13.87 -7.06 -1.42
C LEU A 23 -14.12 -7.36 -2.91
N PRO A 24 -13.74 -6.46 -3.84
CA PRO A 24 -13.82 -6.76 -5.24
C PRO A 24 -13.01 -8.04 -5.51
N PRO A 25 -13.46 -8.92 -6.42
CA PRO A 25 -12.74 -10.13 -6.74
C PRO A 25 -11.26 -9.83 -7.07
N PRO A 26 -10.30 -10.71 -6.73
CA PRO A 26 -8.86 -10.47 -6.85
C PRO A 26 -8.41 -9.92 -8.22
N GLU A 27 -9.13 -10.30 -9.27
CA GLU A 27 -8.94 -9.86 -10.65
C GLU A 27 -9.21 -8.36 -10.86
N LYS A 28 -10.09 -7.76 -10.04
CA LYS A 28 -10.42 -6.33 -10.05
C LYS A 28 -9.61 -5.53 -9.01
N LEU A 29 -8.83 -6.19 -8.16
CA LEU A 29 -8.00 -5.56 -7.12
C LEU A 29 -6.71 -4.95 -7.67
N ALA A 30 -6.25 -5.38 -8.84
CA ALA A 30 -4.99 -4.93 -9.43
C ALA A 30 -5.24 -4.29 -10.79
N ALA A 31 -5.57 -2.99 -10.80
CA ALA A 31 -5.35 -2.19 -11.99
C ALA A 31 -3.85 -2.22 -12.30
N VAL A 32 -3.46 -2.91 -13.38
CA VAL A 32 -2.08 -2.92 -13.86
C VAL A 32 -1.81 -1.53 -14.41
N GLU A 33 -1.19 -0.67 -13.61
CA GLU A 33 -0.74 0.63 -14.09
C GLU A 33 0.34 0.42 -15.16
N GLU A 34 0.15 1.07 -16.30
CA GLU A 34 1.13 1.09 -17.38
C GLU A 34 2.45 1.69 -16.86
N THR A 35 3.54 0.94 -17.00
CA THR A 35 4.86 1.37 -16.51
C THR A 35 5.80 1.65 -17.67
N VAL A 36 6.26 2.89 -17.77
CA VAL A 36 7.24 3.34 -18.77
C VAL A 36 8.64 3.40 -18.15
N LYS A 37 9.62 2.80 -18.83
CA LYS A 37 11.02 2.88 -18.41
C LYS A 37 11.62 4.20 -18.89
N VAL A 38 12.20 4.96 -17.97
CA VAL A 38 12.92 6.21 -18.24
C VAL A 38 14.33 6.15 -17.67
N THR A 39 15.26 6.88 -18.27
CA THR A 39 16.60 7.11 -17.72
C THR A 39 16.63 8.51 -17.10
N LEU A 40 16.95 8.60 -15.81
CA LEU A 40 17.00 9.86 -15.06
C LEU A 40 18.32 9.94 -14.30
N THR A 41 19.01 11.07 -14.41
CA THR A 41 20.18 11.38 -13.58
C THR A 41 19.71 12.03 -12.28
N VAL A 42 20.20 11.53 -11.15
CA VAL A 42 19.93 12.09 -9.81
C VAL A 42 21.24 12.37 -9.10
N ASP A 43 21.23 13.30 -8.14
CA ASP A 43 22.39 13.57 -7.30
C ASP A 43 22.65 12.43 -6.31
N ARG A 44 23.88 12.39 -5.78
CA ARG A 44 24.33 11.36 -4.85
C ARG A 44 23.53 11.37 -3.53
N GLY A 45 23.23 12.56 -3.00
CA GLY A 45 22.53 12.71 -1.72
C GLY A 45 21.11 12.15 -1.78
N SER A 46 20.39 12.44 -2.86
CA SER A 46 19.07 11.86 -3.13
C SER A 46 19.13 10.33 -3.17
N LEU A 47 20.10 9.75 -3.90
CA LEU A 47 20.23 8.30 -3.98
C LEU A 47 20.52 7.66 -2.63
N GLU A 48 21.43 8.25 -1.84
CA GLU A 48 21.80 7.76 -0.51
C GLU A 48 20.63 7.83 0.48
N PHE A 49 19.84 8.90 0.44
CA PHE A 49 18.62 9.02 1.25
C PHE A 49 17.65 7.86 1.00
N PHE A 50 17.34 7.56 -0.26
CA PHE A 50 16.40 6.48 -0.58
C PHE A 50 16.95 5.09 -0.26
N LYS A 51 18.28 4.88 -0.37
CA LYS A 51 18.92 3.62 0.06
C LYS A 51 18.76 3.41 1.56
N ALA A 52 19.13 4.42 2.37
CA ALA A 52 19.02 4.33 3.82
C ALA A 52 17.59 4.08 4.31
N MET A 53 16.60 4.67 3.63
CA MET A 53 15.19 4.43 3.95
C MET A 53 14.72 3.03 3.54
N ALA A 54 15.20 2.53 2.40
CA ALA A 54 14.87 1.18 1.93
C ALA A 54 15.42 0.10 2.87
N ASP A 55 16.64 0.30 3.40
CA ASP A 55 17.27 -0.59 4.37
C ASP A 55 16.47 -0.65 5.69
N LYS A 56 15.96 0.49 6.16
CA LYS A 56 15.14 0.57 7.38
C LYS A 56 13.77 -0.08 7.24
N LEU A 57 13.15 0.02 6.06
CA LEU A 57 11.76 -0.40 5.82
C LEU A 57 11.65 -1.78 5.13
N GLY A 58 12.78 -2.43 4.82
CA GLY A 58 12.79 -3.74 4.14
C GLY A 58 12.26 -3.68 2.70
N GLY A 59 12.61 -2.61 1.96
CA GLY A 59 12.07 -2.33 0.63
C GLY A 59 13.13 -2.17 -0.47
N LYS A 60 12.67 -1.92 -1.71
CA LYS A 60 13.54 -1.52 -2.83
C LYS A 60 13.54 0.01 -2.96
N TYR A 61 14.71 0.63 -2.92
CA TYR A 61 14.85 2.09 -3.03
C TYR A 61 14.23 2.65 -4.34
N GLN A 62 14.24 1.88 -5.44
CA GLN A 62 13.58 2.29 -6.69
C GLN A 62 12.07 2.44 -6.53
N ARG A 63 11.43 1.61 -5.69
CA ARG A 63 9.99 1.75 -5.39
C ARG A 63 9.73 3.05 -4.66
N MET A 64 10.57 3.38 -3.68
CA MET A 64 10.44 4.63 -2.93
C MET A 64 10.60 5.86 -3.82
N MET A 65 11.58 5.86 -4.73
CA MET A 65 11.72 6.93 -5.72
C MET A 65 10.47 7.06 -6.61
N ARG A 66 9.91 5.94 -7.09
CA ARG A 66 8.67 5.97 -7.89
C ARG A 66 7.50 6.56 -7.11
N GLU A 67 7.29 6.17 -5.86
CA GLU A 67 6.22 6.73 -5.03
C GLU A 67 6.45 8.22 -4.73
N GLY A 68 7.70 8.64 -4.54
CA GLY A 68 8.05 10.06 -4.39
C GLY A 68 7.67 10.88 -5.63
N LEU A 69 8.03 10.38 -6.83
CA LEU A 69 7.65 11.01 -8.10
C LEU A 69 6.12 11.01 -8.30
N ARG A 70 5.44 9.90 -7.97
CA ARG A 70 3.98 9.79 -8.04
C ARG A 70 3.31 10.82 -7.13
N GLY A 71 3.73 10.92 -5.88
CA GLY A 71 3.17 11.86 -4.91
C GLY A 71 3.40 13.32 -5.31
N TYR A 72 4.57 13.64 -5.88
CA TYR A 72 4.83 14.94 -6.47
C TYR A 72 3.86 15.23 -7.63
N ALA A 73 3.74 14.31 -8.59
CA ALA A 73 2.84 14.47 -9.72
C ALA A 73 1.38 14.65 -9.26
N GLN A 74 0.88 13.82 -8.35
CA GLN A 74 -0.48 13.94 -7.80
C GLN A 74 -0.73 15.32 -7.15
N ARG A 75 0.23 15.81 -6.38
CA ARG A 75 0.11 17.09 -5.67
C ARG A 75 0.04 18.29 -6.62
N TYR A 76 0.76 18.24 -7.75
CA TYR A 76 0.89 19.38 -8.65
C TYR A 76 0.10 19.24 -9.97
N ALA A 77 -0.39 18.05 -10.31
CA ALA A 77 -1.24 17.83 -11.49
C ALA A 77 -2.61 18.53 -11.37
N ILE A 78 -3.16 18.68 -10.15
CA ILE A 78 -4.46 19.32 -9.89
C ILE A 78 -4.43 20.84 -10.14
N ARG A 79 -3.26 21.44 -10.40
CA ARG A 79 -3.13 22.89 -10.62
C ARG A 79 -3.31 23.33 -12.07
N LYS A 80 -3.69 22.42 -12.98
CA LYS A 80 -4.09 22.72 -14.36
C LYS A 80 -5.51 22.20 -14.63
N SER A 81 -6.52 22.94 -14.18
CA SER A 81 -7.86 22.99 -14.80
C SER A 81 -8.54 24.30 -14.43
#